data_AF-A0A842Q198-F1
#
_entry.id   AF-A0A842Q198-F1
#
_cell.length_a   1.000
_cell.length_b   1.000
_cell.length_c   1.000
_cell.angle_alpha   90.00
_cell.angle_beta   90.00
_cell.angle_gamma   90.00
#
_symmetry.space_group_name_H-M   'P 1'
#
loop_
_entity.id
_entity.type
_entity.pdbx_description
1 polymer ?
#
loop_
_entity_poly.entity_id
_entity_poly.type
_entity_poly.pdbx_seq_one_letter_code
_entity_poly.pdbx_strand_id
1 'polypeptide(L)' 'MTRKGRLKEIFSKALYADNPNLYSVSYREFNSIIEVSLPEFLRLSENFEIIPPNRIFLITSGGKVLYRKFGTTTLIT' A
#
# COMPACT_ATOMS: atom_id res chain seq x y z
N MET A 1 16.60 -3.48 7.14
CA MET A 1 15.68 -3.91 6.07
C MET A 1 15.23 -2.68 5.28
N THR A 2 15.40 -2.65 3.96
CA THR A 2 15.02 -1.48 3.14
C THR A 2 13.50 -1.36 3.01
N ARG A 3 12.96 -0.16 2.79
CA ARG A 3 11.50 0.08 2.62
C ARG A 3 10.90 -0.77 1.50
N LYS A 4 11.67 -1.04 0.43
CA LYS A 4 11.29 -1.94 -0.67
C LYS A 4 11.12 -3.39 -0.20
N GLY A 5 11.98 -3.87 0.70
CA GLY A 5 11.87 -5.21 1.28
C GLY A 5 10.56 -5.41 2.03
N ARG A 6 10.19 -4.45 2.90
CA ARG A 6 8.97 -4.54 3.71
C ARG A 6 7.68 -4.57 2.88
N LEU A 7 7.59 -3.76 1.82
CA LEU A 7 6.43 -3.81 0.91
C LEU A 7 6.34 -5.18 0.22
N LYS A 8 7.47 -5.69 -0.29
CA LYS A 8 7.53 -7.02 -0.93
C LYS A 8 7.06 -8.13 0.01
N GLU A 9 7.48 -8.10 1.28
CA GLU A 9 7.07 -9.09 2.28
C GLU A 9 5.57 -9.02 2.60
N ILE A 10 5.00 -7.82 2.73
CA ILE A 10 3.57 -7.64 2.98
C ILE A 10 2.75 -8.18 1.81
N PHE A 11 3.10 -7.82 0.58
CA PHE A 11 2.41 -8.30 -0.62
C PHE A 11 2.55 -9.81 -0.79
N SER A 12 3.76 -10.35 -0.60
CA SER A 12 4.00 -11.79 -0.66
C SER A 12 3.13 -12.55 0.35
N LYS A 13 3.10 -12.10 1.61
CA LYS A 13 2.26 -12.71 2.63
C LYS A 13 0.77 -12.64 2.25
N ALA A 14 0.30 -11.47 1.82
CA ALA A 14 -1.10 -11.26 1.48
C ALA A 14 -1.56 -12.11 0.29
N LEU A 15 -0.68 -12.37 -0.69
CA LEU A 15 -1.01 -13.10 -1.91
C LEU A 15 -0.89 -14.62 -1.77
N TYR A 16 0.07 -15.09 -0.98
CA TYR A 16 0.45 -16.51 -0.98
C TYR A 16 0.20 -17.21 0.36
N ALA A 17 -0.01 -16.47 1.45
CA ALA A 17 -0.13 -17.04 2.80
C ALA A 17 -1.33 -16.49 3.60
N ASP A 18 -2.13 -15.61 3.01
CA ASP A 18 -3.31 -15.00 3.64
C ASP A 18 -4.37 -14.70 2.56
N ASN A 19 -5.49 -14.11 2.95
CA ASN A 19 -6.52 -13.65 2.02
C ASN A 19 -6.26 -12.19 1.61
N PRO A 20 -5.97 -11.90 0.32
CA PRO A 20 -5.65 -10.54 -0.11
C PRO A 20 -6.83 -9.57 0.02
N ASN A 21 -8.07 -10.06 0.08
CA ASN A 21 -9.25 -9.23 0.30
C ASN A 21 -9.33 -8.62 1.71
N LEU A 22 -8.51 -9.10 2.65
CA LEU A 22 -8.40 -8.56 4.00
C LEU A 22 -7.44 -7.37 4.11
N TYR A 23 -6.83 -6.96 2.99
CA TYR A 23 -5.82 -5.90 2.93
C TYR A 23 -6.35 -4.69 2.17
N SER A 24 -6.09 -3.50 2.71
CA SER A 24 -6.30 -2.23 2.02
C SER A 24 -4.97 -1.54 1.74
N VAL A 25 -4.89 -0.92 0.57
CA VAL A 25 -3.73 -0.13 0.12
C VAL A 25 -4.20 1.29 -0.13
N SER A 26 -3.61 2.24 0.60
CA SER A 26 -3.79 3.66 0.33
C SER A 26 -2.57 4.19 -0.43
N TYR A 27 -2.79 4.84 -1.58
CA TYR A 27 -1.73 5.39 -2.44
C TYR A 27 -2.03 6.83 -2.85
N ARG A 28 -0.99 7.58 -3.21
CA ARG A 28 -1.12 8.97 -3.68
C ARG A 28 -1.43 9.01 -5.17
N GLU A 29 -2.55 9.61 -5.51
CA GLU A 29 -2.97 9.90 -6.88
C GLU A 29 -3.19 11.41 -7.02
N PHE A 30 -2.37 12.07 -7.84
CA PHE A 30 -2.28 13.53 -7.93
C PHE A 30 -2.21 14.21 -6.54
N ASN A 31 -3.25 14.96 -6.17
CA ASN A 31 -3.37 15.69 -4.91
C ASN A 31 -4.21 14.95 -3.85
N SER A 32 -4.57 13.69 -4.10
CA SER A 32 -5.44 12.90 -3.23
C SER A 32 -4.75 11.61 -2.76
N ILE A 33 -5.28 11.06 -1.67
CA ILE A 33 -4.96 9.70 -1.21
C ILE A 33 -6.20 8.86 -1.46
N ILE A 34 -6.04 7.79 -2.23
CA ILE A 34 -7.10 6.85 -2.55
C ILE A 34 -6.82 5.57 -1.80
N GLU A 35 -7.85 4.97 -1.20
CA GLU A 35 -7.80 3.68 -0.54
C GLU A 35 -8.66 2.67 -1.31
N VAL A 36 -8.07 1.52 -1.61
CA VAL A 36 -8.72 0.39 -2.29
C VAL A 36 -8.26 -0.92 -1.65
N SER A 37 -8.93 -2.03 -1.99
CA SER A 37 -8.45 -3.37 -1.61
C SER A 37 -7.13 -3.70 -2.32
N LEU A 38 -6.34 -4.62 -1.76
CA LEU A 38 -5.10 -5.08 -2.39
C LEU A 38 -5.32 -5.66 -3.80
N PRO A 39 -6.33 -6.51 -4.07
CA PRO A 39 -6.59 -6.99 -5.43
C PRO A 39 -6.92 -5.87 -6.41
N GLU A 40 -7.70 -4.89 -5.99
CA GLU A 40 -8.04 -3.73 -6.83
C GLU A 40 -6.81 -2.88 -7.11
N PHE A 41 -5.96 -2.65 -6.11
CA PHE A 41 -4.68 -1.95 -6.31
C PHE A 41 -3.79 -2.68 -7.33
N LEU A 42 -3.69 -4.00 -7.27
CA LEU A 42 -2.88 -4.78 -8.21
C LEU A 42 -3.40 -4.67 -9.66
N ARG A 43 -4.73 -4.64 -9.82
CA ARG A 43 -5.37 -4.38 -11.11
C ARG A 43 -5.08 -2.97 -11.63
N LEU A 44 -5.31 -1.94 -10.83
CA LEU A 44 -5.08 -0.53 -11.21
C LEU A 44 -3.61 -0.21 -11.47
N SER A 45 -2.72 -0.83 -10.71
CA SER A 45 -1.28 -0.60 -10.84
C SER A 45 -0.65 -1.37 -12.00
N GLU A 46 -1.36 -2.31 -12.62
CA GLU A 46 -0.83 -3.32 -13.54
C GLU A 46 0.48 -3.91 -13.02
N ASN A 47 0.42 -4.56 -11.85
CA ASN A 47 1.62 -5.09 -11.17
C ASN A 47 2.76 -4.07 -11.03
N PHE A 48 2.40 -2.84 -10.69
CA PHE A 48 3.30 -1.69 -10.53
C PHE A 48 3.88 -1.06 -11.80
N GLU A 49 3.42 -1.44 -12.99
CA GLU A 49 3.81 -0.79 -14.26
C GLU A 49 3.21 0.62 -14.37
N ILE A 50 1.97 0.82 -13.90
CA ILE A 50 1.27 2.12 -13.95
C ILE A 50 1.43 2.90 -12.63
N ILE A 51 1.23 2.23 -11.48
CA ILE A 51 1.31 2.88 -10.16
C ILE A 51 2.54 2.34 -9.42
N PRO A 52 3.65 3.10 -9.36
CA PRO A 52 4.88 2.60 -8.75
C PRO A 52 4.75 2.44 -7.22
N PRO A 53 5.49 1.52 -6.59
CA PRO A 53 5.37 1.23 -5.16
C PRO A 53 5.66 2.43 -4.24
N ASN A 54 6.41 3.42 -4.74
CA ASN A 54 6.72 4.64 -4.00
C ASN A 54 5.48 5.54 -3.75
N ARG A 55 4.38 5.33 -4.48
CA ARG A 55 3.10 6.02 -4.30
C ARG A 55 2.30 5.45 -3.13
N ILE A 56 2.59 4.23 -2.69
CA ILE A 56 1.94 3.61 -1.54
C ILE A 56 2.27 4.41 -0.28
N PHE A 57 1.22 4.84 0.41
CA PHE A 57 1.28 5.62 1.63
C PHE A 57 0.98 4.77 2.87
N LEU A 58 -0.03 3.89 2.81
CA LEU A 58 -0.50 3.10 3.93
C LEU A 58 -0.92 1.71 3.45
N ILE A 59 -0.63 0.69 4.24
CA ILE A 59 -1.23 -0.64 4.08
C ILE A 59 -1.77 -1.07 5.43
N THR A 60 -3.03 -1.49 5.46
CA THR A 60 -3.71 -2.04 6.64
C THR A 60 -4.25 -3.43 6.35
N SER A 61 -4.44 -4.21 7.42
CA SER A 61 -5.20 -5.46 7.38
C SER A 61 -5.86 -5.68 8.74
N GLY A 62 -7.17 -6.00 8.74
CA GLY A 62 -7.92 -6.22 9.97
C GLY A 62 -7.80 -5.08 11.00
N GLY A 63 -7.77 -3.83 10.54
CA GLY A 63 -7.58 -2.64 11.39
C GLY A 63 -6.14 -2.38 11.86
N LYS A 64 -5.17 -3.25 11.56
CA LYS A 64 -3.76 -3.08 11.91
C LYS A 64 -2.99 -2.42 10.78
N VAL A 65 -2.16 -1.42 11.11
CA VAL A 65 -1.21 -0.80 10.17
C VAL A 65 -0.02 -1.73 9.95
N LEU A 66 0.19 -2.18 8.71
CA LEU A 66 1.31 -3.04 8.32
C LEU A 66 2.46 -2.24 7.71
N TYR A 67 2.14 -1.15 7.02
CA TYR A 67 3.10 -0.22 6.43
C TYR A 67 2.56 1.20 6.48
N ARG A 68 3.42 2.18 6.80
CA ARG A 68 3.13 3.60 6.64
C ARG A 68 4.37 4.30 6.10
N LYS A 69 4.21 5.11 5.06
CA LYS A 69 5.28 5.93 4.52
C LYS A 69 5.48 7.13 5.44
N PHE A 70 6.55 7.09 6.24
CA PHE A 70 6.99 8.25 7.02
C PHE A 70 7.65 9.26 6.07
N GLY A 71 7.01 10.44 5.92
CA GLY A 71 7.47 11.49 5.01
C GLY A 71 6.46 12.53 4.52
N THR A 72 5.21 12.57 5.03
CA THR A 72 4.37 13.78 4.91
C THR A 72 3.67 14.03 6.24
N THR A 73 4.42 14.59 7.19
CA THR A 73 3.85 15.40 8.24
C THR A 73 3.55 16.76 7.60
N THR A 74 2.33 16.98 7.13
CA THR A 74 1.85 18.36 7.03
C THR A 74 1.47 18.76 8.44
N LEU A 75 2.34 19.50 9.11
CA LEU A 75 1.94 20.30 10.26
C LEU A 75 0.99 21.36 9.70
N ILE A 76 -0.31 21.15 9.85
CA ILE A 76 -1.26 22.28 9.80
C ILE A 76 -1.18 22.95 11.18
N THR A 77 -0.62 24.15 11.19
CA THR A 77 -0.72 25.10 12.32
C THR A 77 -1.95 25.96 12.08
#